data_AF-A0AAD4LYP7-F1
#
_entry.id   AF-A0AAD4LYP7-F1
#
_cell.length_a   1.000
_cell.length_b   1.000
_cell.length_c   1.000
_cell.angle_alpha   90.00
_cell.angle_beta   90.00
_cell.angle_gamma   90.00
#
_symmetry.space_group_name_H-M   'P 1'
#
loop_
_entity.id
_entity.type
_entity.pdbx_description
1 polymer ?
#
loop_
_entity_poly.entity_id
_entity_poly.type
_entity_poly.pdbx_seq_one_letter_code
_entity_poly.pdbx_strand_id
1 'polypeptide(L)'
;MTLYPEAQRKAQAEIDSVTGGSRLPDFSDRDALPYVGAILKEILRWHPVGPLGVPHRVMRDDVYEGYFIPAGSTIMANVWAILHDPVAFPGPDRFYPERWLSPGAPAFPDHVFGYGRRVCQGRVMAQDFIWAGIASVLATFDITVMKDHPPKEVYTSDIISFPEPFVAHISPRSDAAAALIHMTATEFTS
;
A
#
# COMPACT_ATOMS: atom_id res chain seq x y z
N MET A 1 3.67 1.52 9.59
CA MET A 1 4.80 1.05 10.41
C MET A 1 4.65 1.36 11.89
N THR A 2 4.26 2.59 12.27
CA THR A 2 3.96 2.97 13.67
C THR A 2 3.01 2.02 14.40
N LEU A 3 1.95 1.54 13.72
CA LEU A 3 1.00 0.56 14.26
C LEU A 3 1.49 -0.90 14.19
N TYR A 4 2.45 -1.19 13.31
CA TYR A 4 2.89 -2.56 12.98
C TYR A 4 4.43 -2.66 12.95
N PRO A 5 5.11 -2.45 14.10
CA PRO A 5 6.58 -2.47 14.17
C PRO A 5 7.17 -3.85 13.85
N GLU A 6 6.38 -4.92 13.97
CA GLU A 6 6.82 -6.27 13.63
C GLU A 6 6.95 -6.48 12.11
N ALA A 7 6.01 -5.94 11.33
CA ALA A 7 6.11 -5.91 9.87
C ALA A 7 7.31 -5.07 9.40
N GLN A 8 7.59 -3.95 10.07
CA GLN A 8 8.80 -3.15 9.80
C GLN A 8 10.06 -4.01 9.97
N ARG A 9 10.23 -4.68 11.12
CA ARG A 9 11.41 -5.52 11.40
C ARG A 9 11.58 -6.67 10.40
N LYS A 10 10.49 -7.32 10.01
CA LYS A 10 10.52 -8.40 9.00
C LYS A 10 11.00 -7.89 7.65
N ALA A 11 10.45 -6.78 7.17
CA ALA A 11 10.88 -6.17 5.92
C ALA A 11 12.33 -5.68 5.98
N GLN A 12 12.75 -5.07 7.09
CA GLN A 12 14.13 -4.65 7.32
C GLN A 12 15.10 -5.84 7.23
N ALA A 13 14.78 -6.96 7.90
CA ALA A 13 15.60 -8.17 7.86
C ALA A 13 15.65 -8.80 6.47
N GLU A 14 14.53 -8.82 5.73
CA GLU A 14 14.48 -9.29 4.35
C GLU A 14 15.38 -8.43 3.45
N ILE A 15 15.24 -7.10 3.54
CA ILE A 15 16.07 -6.14 2.78
C ILE A 15 17.55 -6.37 3.07
N ASP A 16 17.93 -6.54 4.34
CA ASP A 16 19.33 -6.74 4.73
C ASP A 16 19.91 -8.04 4.20
N SER A 17 19.09 -9.09 4.13
CA SER A 17 19.52 -10.37 3.57
C SER A 17 19.87 -10.29 2.08
N VAL A 18 19.28 -9.33 1.35
CA VAL A 18 19.49 -9.13 -0.08
C VAL A 18 20.57 -8.09 -0.37
N THR A 19 20.58 -6.97 0.37
CA THR A 19 21.49 -5.85 0.10
C THR A 19 22.76 -5.88 0.94
N GLY A 20 22.83 -6.74 1.96
CA GLY A 20 23.90 -6.74 2.96
C GLY A 20 23.92 -5.48 3.85
N GLY A 21 22.89 -4.64 3.80
CA GLY A 21 22.83 -3.36 4.50
C GLY A 21 23.80 -2.29 3.98
N SER A 22 24.45 -2.53 2.84
CA SER A 22 25.49 -1.64 2.27
C SER A 22 25.03 -0.81 1.08
N ARG A 23 23.82 -1.06 0.56
CA ARG A 23 23.21 -0.31 -0.54
C ARG A 23 21.69 -0.24 -0.40
N LEU A 24 21.07 0.69 -1.11
CA LEU A 24 19.62 0.70 -1.28
C LEU A 24 19.16 -0.44 -2.20
N PRO A 25 17.98 -1.03 -1.96
CA PRO A 25 17.33 -1.91 -2.92
C PRO A 25 17.04 -1.19 -4.24
N ASP A 26 17.17 -1.88 -5.36
CA ASP A 26 16.72 -1.42 -6.66
C ASP A 26 15.72 -2.42 -7.28
N PHE A 27 15.16 -2.10 -8.45
CA PHE A 27 14.13 -2.95 -9.07
C PHE A 27 14.60 -4.36 -9.44
N SER A 28 15.91 -4.61 -9.56
CA SER A 28 16.44 -5.96 -9.79
C SER A 28 16.31 -6.87 -8.56
N ASP A 29 16.17 -6.29 -7.37
CA ASP A 29 15.98 -7.04 -6.12
C ASP A 29 14.52 -7.45 -5.88
N ARG A 30 13.57 -6.97 -6.69
CA ARG A 30 12.13 -7.07 -6.40
C ARG A 30 11.65 -8.49 -6.17
N ASP A 31 12.13 -9.44 -6.97
CA ASP A 31 11.75 -10.85 -6.85
C ASP A 31 12.35 -11.51 -5.59
N ALA A 32 13.44 -10.96 -5.05
CA ALA A 32 14.07 -11.40 -3.81
C ALA A 32 13.50 -10.72 -2.55
N LEU A 33 12.56 -9.78 -2.70
CA LEU A 33 11.92 -9.04 -1.61
C LEU A 33 10.39 -9.32 -1.52
N PRO A 34 9.97 -10.59 -1.37
CA PRO A 34 8.56 -10.95 -1.38
C PRO A 34 7.75 -10.36 -0.22
N TYR A 35 8.33 -10.15 0.97
CA TYR A 35 7.66 -9.51 2.10
C TYR A 35 7.42 -8.02 1.85
N VAL A 36 8.38 -7.30 1.24
CA VAL A 36 8.15 -5.93 0.76
C VAL A 36 7.00 -5.91 -0.26
N GLY A 37 6.98 -6.86 -1.21
CA GLY A 37 5.88 -7.04 -2.15
C GLY A 37 4.54 -7.35 -1.47
N ALA A 38 4.56 -8.10 -0.36
CA ALA A 38 3.39 -8.41 0.44
C ALA A 38 2.87 -7.17 1.20
N ILE A 39 3.75 -6.32 1.74
CA ILE A 39 3.36 -5.04 2.34
C ILE A 39 2.66 -4.17 1.31
N LEU A 40 3.22 -4.03 0.09
CA LEU A 40 2.61 -3.25 -0.99
C LEU A 40 1.17 -3.71 -1.27
N LYS A 41 0.96 -5.01 -1.42
CA LYS A 41 -0.36 -5.60 -1.66
C LYS A 41 -1.32 -5.32 -0.51
N GLU A 42 -0.84 -5.48 0.72
CA GLU A 42 -1.66 -5.32 1.91
C GLU A 42 -2.07 -3.87 2.16
N ILE A 43 -1.17 -2.89 1.98
CA ILE A 43 -1.55 -1.48 2.15
C ILE A 43 -2.63 -1.04 1.15
N LEU A 44 -2.55 -1.54 -0.09
CA LEU A 44 -3.53 -1.24 -1.14
C LEU A 44 -4.89 -1.90 -0.87
N ARG A 45 -4.90 -3.11 -0.32
CA ARG A 45 -6.13 -3.83 0.07
C ARG A 45 -6.78 -3.22 1.31
N TRP A 46 -5.98 -3.02 2.35
CA TRP A 46 -6.43 -2.71 3.71
C TRP A 46 -7.05 -1.32 3.81
N HIS A 47 -6.44 -0.32 3.19
CA HIS A 47 -6.99 1.03 3.12
C HIS A 47 -6.89 1.57 1.69
N PRO A 48 -7.87 1.27 0.82
CA PRO A 48 -7.84 1.70 -0.57
C PRO A 48 -7.98 3.22 -0.68
N VAL A 49 -7.20 3.82 -1.59
CA VAL A 49 -7.15 5.28 -1.83
C VAL A 49 -8.52 5.87 -2.17
N GLY A 50 -9.35 5.13 -2.92
CA GLY A 50 -10.72 5.51 -3.25
C GLY A 50 -11.71 4.43 -2.79
N PRO A 51 -12.20 4.47 -1.53
CA PRO A 51 -13.08 3.44 -0.96
C PRO A 51 -14.38 3.20 -1.74
N LEU A 52 -14.88 4.23 -2.46
CA LEU A 52 -16.07 4.16 -3.30
C LEU A 52 -15.77 4.30 -4.81
N GLY A 53 -14.49 4.22 -5.19
CA GLY A 53 -14.02 4.40 -6.56
C GLY A 53 -14.39 5.76 -7.15
N VAL A 54 -14.32 5.86 -8.49
CA VAL A 54 -14.79 7.04 -9.23
C VAL A 54 -16.22 6.78 -9.71
N PRO A 55 -17.19 7.68 -9.46
CA PRO A 55 -18.56 7.50 -9.92
C PRO A 55 -18.65 7.36 -11.44
N HIS A 56 -19.40 6.36 -11.90
CA HIS A 56 -19.66 6.11 -13.31
C HIS A 56 -21.10 6.48 -13.65
N ARG A 57 -21.31 7.14 -14.80
CA ARG A 57 -22.64 7.45 -15.31
C ARG A 57 -23.09 6.41 -16.34
N VAL A 58 -24.29 5.89 -16.16
CA VAL A 58 -24.94 4.98 -17.10
C VAL A 58 -25.41 5.77 -18.32
N MET A 59 -24.95 5.38 -19.52
CA MET A 59 -25.20 6.15 -20.75
C MET A 59 -26.49 5.75 -21.48
N ARG A 60 -26.98 4.54 -21.22
CA ARG A 60 -28.22 3.98 -21.77
C ARG A 60 -28.78 3.01 -20.74
N ASP A 61 -30.08 2.77 -20.78
CA ASP A 61 -30.73 1.77 -19.93
C ASP A 61 -29.99 0.43 -20.00
N ASP A 62 -29.85 -0.21 -18.84
CA ASP A 62 -29.15 -1.49 -18.69
C ASP A 62 -29.87 -2.41 -17.70
N VAL A 63 -29.55 -3.70 -17.73
CA VAL A 63 -30.04 -4.68 -16.76
C VAL A 63 -28.86 -5.49 -16.23
N TYR A 64 -28.63 -5.44 -14.93
CA TYR A 64 -27.58 -6.19 -14.25
C TYR A 64 -28.18 -7.09 -13.18
N GLU A 65 -27.92 -8.40 -13.24
CA GLU A 65 -28.45 -9.38 -12.26
C GLU A 65 -29.98 -9.28 -12.06
N GLY A 66 -30.71 -8.97 -13.14
CA GLY A 66 -32.18 -8.78 -13.12
C GLY A 66 -32.65 -7.40 -12.66
N TYR A 67 -31.75 -6.50 -12.24
CA TYR A 67 -32.07 -5.13 -11.84
C TYR A 67 -32.01 -4.18 -13.03
N PHE A 68 -33.10 -3.47 -13.31
CA PHE A 68 -33.14 -2.41 -14.31
C PHE A 68 -32.41 -1.16 -13.79
N ILE A 69 -31.48 -0.65 -14.58
CA ILE A 69 -30.65 0.52 -14.29
C ILE A 69 -30.93 1.57 -15.37
N PRO A 70 -31.65 2.66 -15.04
CA PRO A 70 -31.96 3.71 -16.01
C PRO A 70 -30.73 4.44 -16.55
N ALA A 71 -30.82 4.92 -17.79
CA ALA A 71 -29.90 5.89 -18.35
C ALA A 71 -29.82 7.13 -17.45
N GLY A 72 -28.61 7.62 -17.21
CA GLY A 72 -28.36 8.76 -16.34
C GLY A 72 -28.10 8.40 -14.88
N SER A 73 -28.33 7.16 -14.44
CA SER A 73 -27.97 6.71 -13.09
C SER A 73 -26.46 6.82 -12.83
N THR A 74 -26.13 7.11 -11.57
CA THR A 74 -24.75 7.09 -11.05
C THR A 74 -24.49 5.77 -10.36
N ILE A 75 -23.42 5.09 -10.75
CA ILE A 75 -22.95 3.84 -10.17
C ILE A 75 -21.64 4.11 -9.44
N MET A 76 -21.56 3.68 -8.18
CA MET A 76 -20.36 3.74 -7.37
C MET A 76 -19.93 2.32 -7.01
N ALA A 77 -18.67 1.99 -7.26
CA ALA A 77 -18.12 0.70 -6.87
C ALA A 77 -17.71 0.76 -5.40
N ASN A 78 -18.31 -0.05 -4.54
CA ASN A 78 -17.91 -0.14 -3.14
C ASN A 78 -16.61 -0.96 -3.01
N VAL A 79 -15.49 -0.34 -3.39
CA VAL A 79 -14.15 -0.94 -3.36
C VAL A 79 -13.80 -1.40 -1.95
N TRP A 80 -14.18 -0.62 -0.92
CA TRP A 80 -14.00 -0.99 0.48
C TRP A 80 -14.63 -2.35 0.78
N ALA A 81 -15.92 -2.52 0.49
CA ALA A 81 -16.63 -3.77 0.76
C ALA A 81 -16.04 -4.96 -0.01
N ILE A 82 -15.61 -4.75 -1.26
CA ILE A 82 -14.97 -5.80 -2.07
C ILE A 82 -13.65 -6.24 -1.42
N LEU A 83 -12.82 -5.30 -0.97
CA LEU A 83 -11.51 -5.58 -0.37
C LEU A 83 -11.57 -6.01 1.11
N HIS A 84 -12.76 -5.92 1.72
CA HIS A 84 -13.05 -6.36 3.08
C HIS A 84 -14.06 -7.52 3.15
N ASP A 85 -14.35 -8.17 2.02
CA ASP A 85 -15.16 -9.40 2.03
C ASP A 85 -14.41 -10.48 2.83
N PRO A 86 -14.94 -10.97 3.97
CA PRO A 86 -14.25 -11.97 4.80
C PRO A 86 -14.10 -13.33 4.12
N VAL A 87 -14.87 -13.61 3.05
CA VAL A 87 -14.73 -14.82 2.25
C VAL A 87 -13.48 -14.73 1.38
N ALA A 88 -13.27 -13.59 0.72
CA ALA A 88 -12.08 -13.35 -0.10
C ALA A 88 -10.83 -13.06 0.75
N PHE A 89 -11.01 -12.34 1.86
CA PHE A 89 -9.93 -11.88 2.75
C PHE A 89 -10.25 -12.22 4.21
N PRO A 90 -9.92 -13.42 4.68
CA PRO A 90 -10.09 -13.78 6.09
C PRO A 90 -9.36 -12.79 7.02
N GLY A 91 -10.08 -12.32 8.04
CA GLY A 91 -9.63 -11.24 8.94
C GLY A 91 -9.35 -9.92 8.20
N PRO A 92 -10.34 -9.35 7.49
CA PRO A 92 -10.13 -8.24 6.55
C PRO A 92 -9.68 -6.95 7.25
N ASP A 93 -10.09 -6.74 8.51
CA ASP A 93 -9.78 -5.54 9.29
C ASP A 93 -8.36 -5.54 9.87
N ARG A 94 -7.60 -6.63 9.68
CA ARG A 94 -6.22 -6.74 10.17
C ARG A 94 -5.25 -6.47 9.03
N PHE A 95 -4.28 -5.60 9.28
CA PHE A 95 -3.10 -5.49 8.43
C PHE A 95 -2.25 -6.76 8.58
N TYR A 96 -2.27 -7.63 7.56
CA TYR A 96 -1.63 -8.94 7.60
C TYR A 96 -0.91 -9.25 6.28
N PRO A 97 0.32 -8.73 6.06
CA PRO A 97 1.08 -8.96 4.84
C PRO A 97 1.29 -10.45 4.51
N GLU A 98 1.44 -11.31 5.50
CA GLU A 98 1.75 -12.73 5.30
C GLU A 98 0.67 -13.49 4.52
N ARG A 99 -0.56 -12.94 4.40
CA ARG A 99 -1.61 -13.51 3.53
C ARG A 99 -1.18 -13.63 2.07
N TRP A 100 -0.24 -12.79 1.64
CA TRP A 100 0.25 -12.73 0.27
C TRP A 100 1.42 -13.70 0.00
N LEU A 101 1.92 -14.36 1.03
CA LEU A 101 3.05 -15.30 0.97
C LEU A 101 2.63 -16.76 1.06
N SER A 102 1.37 -17.01 1.45
CA SER A 102 0.86 -18.37 1.66
C SER A 102 0.47 -19.04 0.34
N PRO A 103 0.60 -20.37 0.23
CA PRO A 103 -0.01 -21.12 -0.87
C PRO A 103 -1.51 -20.84 -0.96
N GLY A 104 -2.01 -20.48 -2.15
CA GLY A 104 -3.40 -20.06 -2.32
C GLY A 104 -3.67 -18.61 -1.93
N ALA A 105 -2.63 -17.76 -1.87
CA ALA A 105 -2.77 -16.33 -1.68
C ALA A 105 -3.84 -15.72 -2.62
N PRO A 106 -4.62 -14.73 -2.15
CA PRO A 106 -5.58 -14.04 -3.00
C PRO A 106 -4.90 -13.44 -4.24
N ALA A 107 -5.66 -13.27 -5.31
CA ALA A 107 -5.21 -12.48 -6.45
C ALA A 107 -4.86 -11.05 -5.98
N PHE A 108 -3.92 -10.41 -6.69
CA PHE A 108 -3.57 -9.02 -6.42
C PHE A 108 -4.85 -8.14 -6.39
N PRO A 109 -4.99 -7.20 -5.44
CA PRO A 109 -6.22 -6.42 -5.26
C PRO A 109 -6.36 -5.33 -6.34
N ASP A 110 -6.35 -5.70 -7.62
CA ASP A 110 -6.36 -4.78 -8.77
C ASP A 110 -7.57 -3.84 -8.77
N HIS A 111 -8.64 -4.23 -8.09
CA HIS A 111 -9.85 -3.44 -7.87
C HIS A 111 -9.58 -2.08 -7.23
N VAL A 112 -8.48 -1.91 -6.48
CA VAL A 112 -8.03 -0.62 -5.94
C VAL A 112 -7.73 0.42 -7.04
N PHE A 113 -7.41 -0.05 -8.25
CA PHE A 113 -7.13 0.78 -9.42
C PHE A 113 -8.33 0.92 -10.36
N GLY A 114 -9.52 0.48 -9.95
CA GLY A 114 -10.74 0.58 -10.76
C GLY A 114 -10.86 -0.52 -11.82
N TYR A 115 -11.72 -0.28 -12.82
CA TYR A 115 -12.26 -1.36 -13.66
C TYR A 115 -12.37 -0.98 -15.13
N GLY A 116 -12.17 -1.97 -16.01
CA GLY A 116 -12.45 -1.87 -17.45
C GLY A 116 -11.78 -0.69 -18.14
N ARG A 117 -12.52 0.00 -19.02
CA ARG A 117 -12.03 1.15 -19.82
C ARG A 117 -11.56 2.35 -19.00
N ARG A 118 -11.89 2.41 -17.71
CA ARG A 118 -11.53 3.51 -16.78
C ARG A 118 -10.58 3.06 -15.68
N VAL A 119 -9.93 1.90 -15.84
CA VAL A 119 -8.86 1.46 -14.96
C VAL A 119 -7.76 2.53 -14.91
N CYS A 120 -7.19 2.74 -13.72
CA CYS A 120 -6.14 3.72 -13.49
C CYS A 120 -4.95 3.47 -14.42
N GLN A 121 -4.70 4.45 -15.30
CA GLN A 121 -3.59 4.38 -16.25
C GLN A 121 -2.23 4.46 -15.54
N GLY A 122 -2.19 5.09 -14.36
CA GLY A 122 -0.98 5.20 -13.54
C GLY A 122 -0.70 3.98 -12.65
N ARG A 123 -1.46 2.88 -12.73
CA ARG A 123 -1.35 1.75 -11.78
C ARG A 123 0.04 1.13 -11.72
N VAL A 124 0.71 0.96 -12.87
CA VAL A 124 2.04 0.32 -12.94
C VAL A 124 3.06 1.23 -12.27
N MET A 125 3.09 2.48 -12.71
CA MET A 125 3.93 3.53 -12.13
C MET A 125 3.70 3.66 -10.62
N ALA A 126 2.44 3.73 -10.17
CA ALA A 126 2.11 3.83 -8.75
C ALA A 126 2.64 2.64 -7.94
N GLN A 127 2.46 1.41 -8.43
CA GLN A 127 2.98 0.22 -7.76
C GLN A 127 4.51 0.26 -7.64
N ASP A 128 5.20 0.70 -8.68
CA ASP A 128 6.67 0.81 -8.68
C ASP A 128 7.16 1.90 -7.72
N PHE A 129 6.52 3.08 -7.72
CA PHE A 129 6.83 4.15 -6.78
C PHE A 129 6.57 3.75 -5.32
N ILE A 130 5.44 3.11 -5.05
CA ILE A 130 5.11 2.68 -3.69
C ILE A 130 6.08 1.58 -3.24
N TRP A 131 6.40 0.62 -4.11
CA TRP A 131 7.37 -0.43 -3.80
C TRP A 131 8.75 0.16 -3.48
N ALA A 132 9.27 1.03 -4.35
CA ALA A 132 10.58 1.66 -4.16
C ALA A 132 10.61 2.54 -2.90
N GLY A 133 9.49 3.24 -2.61
CA GLY A 133 9.31 4.01 -1.39
C GLY A 133 9.36 3.13 -0.13
N ILE A 134 8.62 2.03 -0.10
CA ILE A 134 8.66 1.07 1.02
C ILE A 134 10.08 0.53 1.18
N ALA A 135 10.68 0.02 0.11
CA ALA A 135 12.00 -0.61 0.15
C ALA A 135 13.09 0.38 0.63
N SER A 136 13.12 1.59 0.07
CA SER A 136 14.11 2.61 0.44
C SER A 136 13.93 3.12 1.86
N VAL A 137 12.70 3.41 2.27
CA VAL A 137 12.42 3.91 3.62
C VAL A 137 12.76 2.86 4.66
N LEU A 138 12.39 1.59 4.43
CA LEU A 138 12.67 0.51 5.38
C LEU A 138 14.13 0.06 5.36
N ALA A 139 14.86 0.26 4.25
CA ALA A 139 16.31 0.07 4.22
C ALA A 139 17.05 1.05 5.13
N THR A 140 16.49 2.23 5.39
CA THR A 140 17.25 3.35 5.97
C THR A 140 16.73 3.87 7.30
N PHE A 141 15.43 3.78 7.57
CA PHE A 141 14.82 4.39 8.75
C PHE A 141 14.19 3.37 9.70
N ASP A 142 14.26 3.70 10.99
CA ASP A 142 13.35 3.20 12.00
C ASP A 142 12.25 4.22 12.24
N ILE A 143 11.00 3.77 12.08
CA ILE A 143 9.80 4.58 12.33
C ILE A 143 9.15 4.09 13.62
N THR A 144 9.21 4.92 14.65
CA THR A 144 8.69 4.59 15.99
C THR A 144 7.62 5.56 16.45
N VAL A 145 6.80 5.11 17.39
CA VAL A 145 5.76 5.91 18.04
C VAL A 145 6.36 6.80 19.13
N MET A 146 5.88 8.04 19.24
CA MET A 146 6.15 8.89 20.40
C MET A 146 5.25 8.45 21.56
N LYS A 147 5.84 8.18 22.74
CA LYS A 147 5.11 7.64 23.92
C LYS A 147 3.85 8.45 24.28
N ASP A 148 3.88 9.75 24.08
CA ASP A 148 2.79 10.66 24.45
C ASP A 148 1.72 10.81 23.35
N HIS A 149 1.95 10.24 22.16
CA HIS A 149 1.08 10.34 20.99
C HIS A 149 0.90 8.96 20.35
N PRO A 150 0.10 8.05 20.96
CA PRO A 150 -0.12 6.73 20.40
C PRO A 150 -0.76 6.85 19.01
N PRO A 151 -0.30 6.05 18.02
CA PRO A 151 -0.84 6.10 16.68
C PRO A 151 -2.31 5.66 16.71
N LYS A 152 -3.14 6.36 15.97
CA LYS A 152 -4.52 5.97 15.74
C LYS A 152 -4.68 5.63 14.27
N GLU A 153 -5.49 4.62 14.01
CA GLU A 153 -5.87 4.20 12.68
C GLU A 153 -7.13 4.97 12.28
N VAL A 154 -6.95 6.24 11.95
CA VAL A 154 -8.05 7.13 11.54
C VAL A 154 -7.71 7.68 10.16
N TYR A 155 -8.70 7.62 9.28
CA TYR A 155 -8.59 8.04 7.89
C TYR A 155 -9.68 9.07 7.57
N THR A 156 -9.38 9.98 6.65
CA THR A 156 -10.33 10.95 6.14
C THR A 156 -11.43 10.25 5.32
N SER A 157 -12.62 10.86 5.30
CA SER A 157 -13.80 10.38 4.58
C SER A 157 -14.06 11.14 3.26
N ASP A 158 -13.04 11.78 2.71
CA ASP A 158 -13.12 12.47 1.41
C ASP A 158 -13.14 11.46 0.25
N ILE A 159 -13.27 11.96 -0.99
CA ILE A 159 -13.19 11.12 -2.20
C ILE A 159 -11.88 10.31 -2.24
N ILE A 160 -10.80 10.91 -1.74
CA ILE A 160 -9.52 10.26 -1.53
C ILE A 160 -9.30 10.11 -0.03
N SER A 161 -9.03 8.88 0.40
CA SER A 161 -8.76 8.56 1.80
C SER A 161 -7.29 8.74 2.12
N PHE A 162 -7.02 9.52 3.17
CA PHE A 162 -5.68 9.72 3.72
C PHE A 162 -5.68 9.36 5.21
N PRO A 163 -4.57 8.86 5.77
CA PRO A 163 -4.45 8.83 7.22
C PRO A 163 -4.54 10.26 7.78
N GLU A 164 -5.23 10.45 8.90
CA GLU A 164 -5.18 11.72 9.61
C GLU A 164 -3.75 12.05 10.04
N PRO A 165 -3.38 13.34 10.17
CA PRO A 165 -2.06 13.72 10.64
C PRO A 165 -1.68 13.02 11.95
N PHE A 166 -0.52 12.35 11.95
CA PHE A 166 0.01 11.67 13.13
C PHE A 166 1.47 12.04 13.35
N VAL A 167 1.93 11.89 14.59
CA VAL A 167 3.32 12.13 14.96
C VAL A 167 4.08 10.81 14.97
N ALA A 168 5.23 10.77 14.30
CA ALA A 168 6.17 9.66 14.35
C ALA A 168 7.58 10.17 14.61
N HIS A 169 8.38 9.37 15.30
CA HIS A 169 9.82 9.56 15.38
C HIS A 169 10.46 8.74 14.27
N ILE A 170 11.22 9.40 13.40
CA ILE A 170 11.91 8.78 12.26
C ILE A 170 13.40 9.07 12.43
N SER A 171 14.20 8.02 12.53
CA SER A 171 15.65 8.12 12.66
C SER A 171 16.36 7.13 11.74
N PRO A 172 17.58 7.42 11.26
CA PRO A 172 18.40 6.41 10.61
C PRO A 172 18.55 5.21 11.54
N ARG A 173 18.39 4.00 11.00
CA ARG A 173 18.45 2.76 11.80
C ARG A 173 19.88 2.30 12.11
N SER A 174 20.88 2.86 11.42
CA SER A 174 22.32 2.60 11.63
C SER A 174 23.19 3.69 11.00
N ASP A 175 24.49 3.71 11.34
CA ASP A 175 25.46 4.62 10.71
C ASP A 175 25.59 4.37 9.20
N ALA A 176 25.52 3.11 8.77
CA ALA A 176 25.52 2.75 7.35
C ALA A 176 24.28 3.31 6.63
N ALA A 177 23.10 3.20 7.25
CA ALA A 177 21.88 3.80 6.73
C ALA A 177 21.97 5.33 6.66
N ALA A 178 22.55 5.99 7.68
CA ALA A 178 22.80 7.43 7.66
C ALA A 178 23.71 7.83 6.49
N ALA A 179 24.78 7.07 6.23
CA ALA A 179 25.66 7.29 5.09
C ALA A 179 24.91 7.18 3.75
N LEU A 180 24.07 6.15 3.57
CA LEU A 180 23.24 5.98 2.38
C LEU A 180 22.29 7.17 2.16
N ILE A 181 21.67 7.69 3.22
CA ILE A 181 20.80 8.87 3.16
C ILE A 181 21.59 10.12 2.69
N HIS A 182 22.79 10.32 3.23
CA HIS A 182 23.61 11.49 2.86
C HIS A 182 24.17 11.42 1.44
N MET A 183 24.54 10.22 0.98
CA MET A 183 25.01 10.00 -0.39
C MET A 183 23.93 10.38 -1.40
N THR A 184 22.70 9.89 -1.23
CA THR A 184 21.60 10.19 -2.15
C THR A 184 21.17 11.65 -2.11
N ALA A 185 21.20 12.30 -0.93
CA ALA A 185 20.86 13.72 -0.83
C ALA A 185 21.82 14.63 -1.63
N THR A 186 23.09 14.22 -1.77
CA THR A 186 24.11 15.01 -2.47
C THR A 186 23.95 14.92 -4.00
N GLU A 187 23.54 13.77 -4.52
CA GLU A 187 23.34 13.52 -5.96
C GLU A 187 22.21 14.38 -6.58
N PHE A 188 21.24 14.86 -5.79
CA PHE A 188 20.16 15.73 -6.27
C PHE A 188 20.48 17.23 -6.19
N THR A 189 21.64 17.60 -5.62
CA THR A 189 22.07 19.01 -5.49
C THR A 189 23.17 19.43 -6.47
N SER A 190 23.57 18.53 -7.37
CA SER A 190 24.56 18.76 -8.44
C SER A 190 23.91 18.69 -9.81
#